data_AF-X1KMJ1-F1
#
_entry.id   AF-X1KMJ1-F1
#
_cell.length_a   1.000
_cell.length_b   1.000
_cell.length_c   1.000
_cell.angle_alpha   90.00
_cell.angle_beta   90.00
_cell.angle_gamma   90.00
#
_symmetry.space_group_name_H-M   'P 1'
#
loop_
_entity.id
_entity.type
_entity.pdbx_description
1 polymer ?
#
loop_
_entity_poly.entity_id
_entity_poly.type
_entity_poly.pdbx_seq_one_letter_code
_entity_poly.pdbx_strand_id
1 'polypeptide(L)'
;MYDLQKYTEEIGEAIEKGYQELREVAEEIGNRASETVENLTSKQVDVKEIEVLIFKYTNIERRNHGLDELVWDEKLAEIAREHSEDIANNDFFSHVNPSGEDPTDRARRHGYSLYKDLG
;
A
#
# COMPACT_ATOMS: atom_id res chain seq x y z
N MET A 1 -55.04 15.12 -42.99
CA MET A 1 -55.18 15.47 -41.56
C MET A 1 -54.10 14.66 -40.86
N TYR A 2 -53.04 15.31 -40.35
CA TYR A 2 -51.92 14.58 -39.73
C TYR A 2 -52.37 14.03 -38.37
N ASP A 3 -52.05 12.76 -38.11
CA ASP A 3 -52.41 12.05 -36.88
C ASP A 3 -51.45 12.48 -35.75
N LEU A 4 -51.86 13.51 -35.02
CA LEU A 4 -51.09 14.03 -33.88
C LEU A 4 -50.95 13.00 -32.75
N GLN A 5 -51.86 12.03 -32.63
CA GLN A 5 -51.80 11.03 -31.55
C GLN A 5 -50.64 10.06 -31.77
N LYS A 6 -50.43 9.61 -33.01
CA LYS A 6 -49.28 8.78 -33.39
C LYS A 6 -47.94 9.48 -33.11
N TYR A 7 -47.86 10.78 -33.39
CA TYR A 7 -46.65 11.57 -33.17
C TYR A 7 -46.31 11.74 -31.68
N THR A 8 -47.33 11.82 -30.82
CA THR A 8 -47.13 11.91 -29.36
C THR A 8 -46.68 10.58 -28.73
N GLU A 9 -47.16 9.45 -29.25
CA GLU A 9 -46.73 8.12 -28.80
C GLU A 9 -45.27 7.83 -29.20
N GLU A 10 -44.90 8.11 -30.46
CA GLU A 10 -43.53 7.94 -30.94
C GLU A 10 -42.52 8.79 -30.16
N ILE A 11 -42.88 10.04 -29.81
CA ILE A 11 -42.05 10.91 -28.97
C ILE A 11 -41.95 10.36 -27.54
N GLY A 12 -43.06 9.86 -26.98
CA GLY A 12 -43.08 9.25 -25.65
C GLY A 12 -42.19 8.02 -25.54
N GLU A 13 -42.26 7.13 -26.52
CA GLU A 13 -41.41 5.93 -26.60
C GLU A 13 -39.92 6.28 -26.75
N ALA A 14 -39.59 7.27 -27.58
CA ALA A 14 -38.22 7.73 -27.74
C ALA A 14 -37.64 8.35 -26.45
N ILE A 15 -38.46 9.09 -25.70
CA ILE A 15 -38.07 9.66 -24.40
C ILE A 15 -37.87 8.56 -23.36
N GLU A 16 -38.79 7.60 -23.27
CA GLU A 16 -38.69 6.47 -22.33
C GLU A 16 -37.42 5.66 -22.60
N LYS A 17 -37.14 5.35 -23.87
CA LYS A 17 -35.91 4.66 -24.28
C LYS A 17 -34.65 5.44 -23.92
N GLY A 18 -34.65 6.76 -24.15
CA GLY A 18 -33.53 7.62 -23.74
C GLY A 18 -33.31 7.64 -22.24
N TYR A 19 -34.38 7.62 -21.42
CA TYR A 19 -34.27 7.51 -19.97
C TYR A 19 -33.73 6.15 -19.50
N GLN A 20 -34.07 5.05 -20.18
CA GLN A 20 -33.52 3.73 -19.86
C GLN A 20 -32.03 3.64 -20.20
N GLU A 21 -31.63 4.11 -21.39
CA GLU A 21 -30.21 4.17 -21.78
C GLU A 21 -29.38 5.03 -20.81
N LEU A 22 -29.92 6.16 -20.36
CA LEU A 22 -29.26 7.01 -19.36
C LEU A 22 -29.12 6.31 -17.99
N ARG A 23 -30.08 5.47 -17.60
CA ARG A 23 -29.99 4.69 -16.36
C ARG A 23 -28.93 3.60 -16.43
N GLU A 24 -28.88 2.86 -17.53
CA GLU A 24 -27.88 1.80 -17.75
C GLU A 24 -26.45 2.38 -17.73
N VAL A 25 -26.24 3.52 -18.39
CA VAL A 25 -24.95 4.23 -18.38
C VAL A 25 -24.58 4.71 -16.97
N ALA A 26 -25.53 5.23 -16.20
CA ALA A 26 -25.28 5.66 -14.82
C ALA A 26 -24.92 4.49 -13.90
N GLU A 27 -25.54 3.33 -14.09
CA GLU A 27 -25.25 2.10 -13.34
C GLU A 27 -23.86 1.53 -13.70
N GLU A 28 -23.49 1.52 -14.99
CA GLU A 28 -22.15 1.12 -15.43
C GLU A 28 -21.05 2.01 -14.83
N ILE A 29 -21.27 3.33 -14.82
CA ILE A 29 -20.34 4.28 -14.21
C ILE A 29 -20.20 4.02 -12.71
N GLY A 30 -21.31 3.76 -12.01
CA GLY A 30 -21.30 3.41 -10.59
C GLY A 30 -20.49 2.16 -10.29
N ASN A 31 -20.69 1.10 -11.09
CA ASN A 31 -19.99 -0.17 -10.93
C ASN A 31 -18.48 -0.03 -11.20
N ARG A 32 -18.09 0.67 -12.28
CA ARG A 32 -16.67 0.94 -12.59
C ARG A 32 -15.99 1.79 -11.53
N ALA A 33 -16.69 2.78 -10.98
CA ALA A 33 -16.17 3.59 -9.88
C ALA A 33 -15.94 2.74 -8.62
N SER A 34 -16.88 1.85 -8.29
CA SER A 34 -16.74 0.92 -7.15
C SER A 34 -15.55 -0.02 -7.34
N GLU A 35 -15.41 -0.63 -8.52
CA GLU A 35 -14.30 -1.53 -8.86
C GLU A 35 -12.93 -0.81 -8.82
N THR A 36 -12.87 0.45 -9.26
CA THR A 36 -11.64 1.25 -9.21
C THR A 36 -11.25 1.60 -7.77
N VAL A 37 -12.22 1.94 -6.92
CA VAL A 37 -11.99 2.21 -5.50
C VAL A 37 -11.54 0.94 -4.78
N GLU A 38 -12.17 -0.19 -5.05
CA GLU A 38 -11.80 -1.49 -4.48
C GLU A 38 -10.40 -1.93 -4.92
N ASN A 39 -9.99 -1.67 -6.16
CA ASN A 39 -8.63 -1.92 -6.63
C ASN A 39 -7.58 -1.01 -5.98
N LEU A 40 -7.93 0.25 -5.67
CA LEU A 40 -7.02 1.18 -5.00
C LEU A 40 -6.87 0.87 -3.50
N THR A 41 -7.93 0.37 -2.85
CA THR A 41 -7.89 -0.05 -1.44
C THR A 41 -7.31 -1.45 -1.25
N SER A 42 -7.49 -2.34 -2.23
CA SER A 42 -6.93 -3.71 -2.22
C SER A 42 -5.49 -3.80 -2.70
N LYS A 43 -4.92 -2.71 -3.22
CA LYS A 43 -3.48 -2.59 -3.46
C LYS A 43 -2.76 -2.50 -2.12
N GLN A 44 -2.72 -3.63 -1.42
CA GLN A 44 -2.01 -3.79 -0.17
C GLN A 44 -0.57 -3.37 -0.37
N VAL A 45 -0.12 -2.47 0.50
CA VAL A 45 1.27 -2.03 0.53
C VAL A 45 2.11 -3.24 0.92
N ASP A 46 2.96 -3.71 0.01
CA ASP A 46 3.92 -4.76 0.33
C ASP A 46 5.02 -4.18 1.22
N VAL A 47 4.97 -4.50 2.50
CA VAL A 47 5.95 -4.07 3.50
C VAL A 47 7.37 -4.51 3.09
N LYS A 48 7.50 -5.69 2.47
CA LYS A 48 8.80 -6.18 2.01
C LYS A 48 9.37 -5.31 0.90
N GLU A 49 8.52 -4.87 -0.03
CA GLU A 49 8.93 -3.96 -1.10
C GLU A 49 9.45 -2.64 -0.51
N ILE A 50 8.77 -2.09 0.50
CA ILE A 50 9.22 -0.87 1.19
C ILE A 50 10.59 -1.06 1.84
N GLU A 51 10.81 -2.14 2.58
CA GLU A 51 12.10 -2.43 3.21
C GLU A 51 13.25 -2.47 2.19
N VAL A 52 13.04 -3.15 1.07
CA VAL A 52 14.00 -3.25 -0.02
C VAL A 52 14.27 -1.89 -0.66
N LEU A 53 13.24 -1.07 -0.86
CA LEU A 53 13.39 0.28 -1.40
C LEU A 53 14.19 1.17 -0.45
N ILE A 54 13.92 1.14 0.86
CA ILE A 54 14.66 1.92 1.87
C ILE A 54 16.15 1.56 1.84
N PHE A 55 16.47 0.27 1.81
CA PHE A 55 17.85 -0.18 1.73
C PHE A 55 18.55 0.25 0.43
N LYS A 56 17.86 0.10 -0.71
CA LYS A 56 18.37 0.57 -2.01
C LYS A 56 18.71 2.06 -1.98
N TYR A 57 17.80 2.90 -1.48
CA TYR A 57 18.04 4.34 -1.41
C TYR A 57 19.13 4.70 -0.41
N THR A 58 19.26 3.95 0.69
CA THR A 58 20.37 4.12 1.63
C THR A 58 21.71 3.85 0.95
N ASN A 59 21.84 2.79 0.15
CA ASN A 59 23.06 2.50 -0.60
C ASN A 59 23.36 3.53 -1.70
N ILE A 60 22.32 4.09 -2.34
CA ILE A 60 22.49 5.22 -3.26
C ILE A 60 23.14 6.41 -2.53
N GLU A 61 22.62 6.77 -1.35
CA GLU A 61 23.19 7.86 -0.55
C GLU A 61 24.61 7.56 -0.06
N ARG A 62 24.89 6.32 0.36
CA ARG A 62 26.26 5.91 0.72
C ARG A 62 27.24 6.10 -0.42
N ARG A 63 26.86 5.67 -1.64
CA ARG A 63 27.66 5.84 -2.85
C ARG A 63 27.89 7.32 -3.18
N ASN A 64 26.85 8.15 -3.04
CA ASN A 64 26.95 9.60 -3.25
C ASN A 64 27.98 10.26 -2.31
N HIS A 65 28.19 9.67 -1.13
CA HIS A 65 29.18 10.13 -0.14
C HIS A 65 30.51 9.36 -0.19
N GLY A 66 30.74 8.54 -1.23
CA GLY A 66 31.99 7.78 -1.40
C GLY A 66 32.18 6.65 -0.39
N LEU A 67 31.10 6.17 0.24
CA LEU A 67 31.11 5.03 1.16
C LEU A 67 30.78 3.73 0.42
N ASP A 68 31.36 2.62 0.87
CA ASP A 68 31.03 1.29 0.38
C ASP A 68 29.56 0.94 0.63
N GLU A 69 28.94 0.20 -0.27
CA GLU A 69 27.55 -0.24 -0.12
C GLU A 69 27.40 -1.27 1.01
N LEU A 70 26.27 -1.21 1.72
CA LEU A 70 25.88 -2.25 2.66
C LEU A 70 25.42 -3.49 1.89
N VAL A 71 25.55 -4.65 2.51
CA VAL A 71 25.01 -5.92 2.01
C VAL A 71 23.69 -6.20 2.72
N TRP A 72 22.67 -6.62 1.97
CA TRP A 72 21.38 -6.99 2.53
C TRP A 72 21.52 -8.26 3.38
N ASP A 73 21.02 -8.20 4.60
CA ASP A 73 20.96 -9.35 5.51
C ASP A 73 19.51 -9.60 5.89
N GLU A 74 18.99 -10.75 5.46
CA GLU A 74 17.57 -11.07 5.61
C GLU A 74 17.17 -11.32 7.06
N LYS A 75 18.10 -11.81 7.88
CA LYS A 75 17.85 -12.05 9.30
C LYS A 75 17.82 -10.73 10.08
N LEU A 76 18.67 -9.77 9.73
CA LEU A 76 18.57 -8.42 10.30
C LEU A 76 17.29 -7.71 9.87
N ALA A 77 16.83 -7.90 8.64
CA ALA A 77 15.57 -7.33 8.18
C ALA A 77 14.37 -7.89 8.96
N GLU A 78 14.34 -9.20 9.21
CA GLU A 78 13.34 -9.85 10.07
C GLU A 78 13.34 -9.26 11.49
N ILE A 79 14.51 -9.17 12.13
CA ILE A 79 14.66 -8.60 13.48
C ILE A 79 14.15 -7.14 13.53
N ALA A 80 14.45 -6.35 12.49
CA ALA A 80 14.00 -4.97 12.40
C ALA A 80 12.48 -4.86 12.23
N ARG A 81 11.88 -5.72 11.39
CA ARG A 81 10.44 -5.78 11.18
C ARG A 81 9.70 -6.10 12.47
N GLU A 82 10.15 -7.11 13.21
CA GLU A 82 9.55 -7.45 14.51
C GLU A 82 9.55 -6.26 15.48
N HIS A 83 10.63 -5.46 15.51
CA HIS A 83 10.68 -4.26 16.35
C HIS A 83 9.70 -3.18 15.89
N SER A 84 9.53 -3.01 14.57
CA SER A 84 8.52 -2.09 14.02
C SER A 84 7.09 -2.55 14.35
N GLU A 85 6.82 -3.85 14.31
CA GLU A 85 5.54 -4.42 14.74
C GLU A 85 5.32 -4.23 16.25
N ASP A 86 6.35 -4.42 17.08
CA ASP A 86 6.29 -4.18 18.52
C ASP A 86 5.95 -2.71 18.84
N ILE A 87 6.64 -1.77 18.18
CA ILE A 87 6.35 -0.32 18.24
C ILE A 87 4.88 -0.04 17.92
N ALA A 88 4.37 -0.60 16.82
CA ALA A 88 2.99 -0.38 16.39
C ALA A 88 1.96 -1.00 17.35
N ASN A 89 2.24 -2.19 17.86
CA ASN A 89 1.32 -2.94 18.72
C ASN A 89 1.28 -2.43 20.17
N ASN A 90 2.39 -1.90 20.67
CA ASN A 90 2.53 -1.44 22.05
C ASN A 90 2.58 0.09 22.19
N ASP A 91 2.31 0.81 21.11
CA ASP A 91 2.13 2.28 21.06
C ASP A 91 3.31 3.05 21.67
N PHE A 92 4.52 2.73 21.22
CA PHE A 92 5.75 3.38 21.69
C PHE A 92 6.70 3.70 20.54
N PHE A 93 7.60 4.67 20.73
CA PHE A 93 8.66 4.98 19.76
C PHE A 93 10.01 5.12 20.48
N SER A 94 10.74 4.00 20.58
CA SER A 94 12.00 3.90 21.33
C SER A 94 12.90 2.80 20.75
N HIS A 95 14.21 2.92 20.98
CA HIS A 95 15.17 1.86 20.68
C HIS A 95 15.07 0.67 21.63
N VAL A 96 14.65 0.94 22.87
CA VAL A 96 14.42 -0.07 23.92
C VAL A 96 12.92 -0.24 24.08
N ASN A 97 12.43 -1.48 23.99
CA ASN A 97 11.01 -1.75 24.15
C ASN A 97 10.57 -1.70 25.63
N PRO A 98 9.26 -1.72 25.94
CA PRO A 98 8.77 -1.67 27.31
C PRO A 98 9.24 -2.84 28.20
N SER A 99 9.69 -3.95 27.61
CA SER A 99 10.29 -5.08 28.32
C SER A 99 11.78 -4.91 28.62
N GLY A 100 12.39 -3.80 28.19
CA GLY A 100 13.80 -3.48 28.40
C GLY A 100 14.74 -4.06 27.34
N GLU A 101 14.23 -4.63 26.25
CA GLU A 101 15.04 -5.23 25.18
C GLU A 101 15.62 -4.16 24.24
N ASP A 102 16.94 -4.12 24.09
CA ASP A 102 17.66 -3.23 23.17
C ASP A 102 17.92 -3.91 21.79
N PRO A 103 18.49 -3.19 20.80
CA PRO A 103 18.80 -3.80 19.49
C PRO A 103 19.77 -5.00 19.56
N THR A 104 20.70 -4.99 20.52
CA THR A 104 21.67 -6.08 20.74
C THR A 104 20.95 -7.31 21.29
N ASP A 105 20.03 -7.12 22.23
CA ASP A 105 19.25 -8.20 22.84
C ASP A 105 18.30 -8.83 21.83
N ARG A 106 17.64 -8.01 20.97
CA ARG A 106 16.85 -8.51 19.84
C ARG A 106 17.68 -9.38 18.90
N ALA A 107 18.88 -8.93 18.53
CA ALA A 107 19.78 -9.73 17.70
C ALA A 107 20.21 -11.05 18.38
N ARG A 108 20.51 -11.01 19.69
CA ARG A 108 20.85 -12.22 20.46
C ARG A 108 19.69 -13.20 20.57
N ARG A 109 18.46 -12.72 20.79
CA ARG A 109 17.23 -13.54 20.83
C ARG A 109 17.06 -14.36 19.56
N HIS A 110 17.44 -13.78 18.42
CA HIS A 110 17.43 -14.44 17.11
C HIS A 110 18.67 -15.29 16.83
N GLY A 111 19.65 -15.36 17.74
CA GLY A 111 20.93 -16.02 17.49
C GLY A 111 21.69 -15.39 16.32
N TYR A 112 21.58 -14.07 16.14
CA TYR A 112 22.36 -13.33 15.14
C TYR A 112 23.76 -13.04 15.68
N SER A 113 24.79 -13.31 14.87
CA SER A 113 26.17 -13.07 15.25
C SER A 113 26.49 -11.57 15.23
N LEU A 114 26.81 -11.02 16.40
CA LEU A 114 27.13 -9.61 16.56
C LEU A 114 28.63 -9.39 16.39
N TYR A 115 29.02 -8.66 15.36
CA TYR A 115 30.35 -8.08 15.23
C TYR A 115 30.23 -6.56 15.26
N LYS A 116 30.91 -5.92 16.21
CA LYS A 116 30.97 -4.46 16.31
C LYS A 116 32.42 -4.08 16.01
N ASP A 117 32.67 -3.64 14.79
CA ASP A 117 33.94 -2.97 14.48
C ASP A 117 33.86 -1.57 15.06
N LEU A 118 34.48 -1.38 16.22
CA LEU A 118 34.68 -0.06 16.80
C LEU A 118 35.95 0.47 16.14
N GLY A 119 35.78 1.09 14.98
CA GLY A 119 36.87 1.67 14.19
C GLY A 119 37.79 2.58 15.00
#